data_AF-A0A7X3J071-F1
#
_entry.id   AF-A0A7X3J071-F1
#
_cell.length_a   1.000
_cell.length_b   1.000
_cell.length_c   1.000
_cell.angle_alpha   90.00
_cell.angle_beta   90.00
_cell.angle_gamma   90.00
#
_symmetry.space_group_name_H-M   'P 1'
#
loop_
_entity.id
_entity.type
_entity.pdbx_description
1 polymer ?
#
loop_
_entity_poly.entity_id
_entity_poly.type
_entity_poly.pdbx_seq_one_letter_code
_entity_poly.pdbx_strand_id
1 'polypeptide(L)'
;MVCQNRIEMFRRLERQYFRDRLGTLGLQQLDGMILHLLGREGHMRQEDLAVQLAVDKGAVARSLARLEKRGLVERQVSARCRREKHVSLTPAGEGAYQGVQRILEEWGHAKYQGFTLRSAP
;
A
#
# COMPACT_ATOMS: atom_id res chain seq x y z
N MET A 1 31.09 10.39 8.04
CA MET A 1 29.72 10.40 8.61
C MET A 1 28.77 11.23 7.73
N VAL A 2 28.68 10.93 6.42
CA VAL A 2 27.87 11.72 5.44
C VAL A 2 26.90 10.84 4.62
N CYS A 3 27.06 9.51 4.62
CA CYS A 3 26.24 8.61 3.80
C CYS A 3 24.90 8.17 4.44
N GLN A 4 24.72 8.34 5.76
CA GLN A 4 23.45 8.02 6.45
C GLN A 4 22.32 9.01 6.11
N ASN A 5 22.69 10.26 5.80
CA ASN A 5 21.75 11.37 5.64
C ASN A 5 20.92 11.30 4.34
N ARG A 6 21.49 10.70 3.28
CA ARG A 6 20.80 10.60 1.98
C ARG A 6 19.71 9.53 1.94
N ILE A 7 19.92 8.40 2.61
CA ILE A 7 18.90 7.33 2.68
C ILE A 7 17.69 7.82 3.48
N GLU A 8 17.93 8.49 4.60
CA GLU A 8 16.85 9.03 5.43
C GLU A 8 16.08 10.16 4.74
N MET A 9 16.80 11.08 4.08
CA MET A 9 16.19 12.12 3.26
C MET A 9 15.33 11.52 2.16
N PHE A 10 15.82 10.50 1.46
CA PHE A 10 15.05 9.81 0.42
C PHE A 10 13.80 9.12 0.98
N ARG A 11 13.91 8.40 2.11
CA ARG A 11 12.76 7.80 2.81
C ARG A 11 11.76 8.85 3.30
N ARG A 12 12.21 10.07 3.65
CA ARG A 12 11.33 11.17 4.04
C ARG A 12 10.55 11.71 2.84
N LEU A 13 11.24 11.96 1.73
CA LEU A 13 10.62 12.40 0.47
C LEU A 13 9.63 11.36 -0.05
N GLU A 14 9.98 10.08 -0.02
CA GLU A 14 9.10 8.98 -0.41
C GLU A 14 7.82 8.94 0.43
N ARG A 15 7.96 9.00 1.77
CA ARG A 15 6.82 9.02 2.67
C ARG A 15 5.94 10.26 2.48
N GLN A 16 6.54 11.41 2.18
CA GLN A 16 5.78 12.63 1.91
C GLN A 16 5.01 12.51 0.59
N TYR A 17 5.67 12.09 -0.48
CA TYR A 17 5.04 11.88 -1.78
C TYR A 17 3.85 10.91 -1.67
N PHE A 18 4.04 9.74 -1.06
CA PHE A 18 2.96 8.77 -0.92
C PHE A 18 1.83 9.26 -0.01
N ARG A 19 2.15 10.00 1.05
CA ARG A 19 1.12 10.60 1.91
C ARG A 19 0.25 11.57 1.10
N ASP A 20 0.88 12.44 0.32
CA ASP A 20 0.17 13.49 -0.42
C ASP A 20 -0.65 12.86 -1.56
N ARG A 21 -0.05 11.97 -2.34
CA ARG A 21 -0.71 11.32 -3.49
C ARG A 21 -1.79 10.32 -3.09
N LEU A 22 -1.55 9.47 -2.08
CA LEU A 22 -2.61 8.58 -1.60
C LEU A 22 -3.71 9.37 -0.87
N GLY A 23 -3.34 10.49 -0.25
CA GLY A 23 -4.27 11.44 0.36
C GLY A 23 -5.32 11.96 -0.62
N THR A 24 -4.99 12.14 -1.91
CA THR A 24 -5.98 12.54 -2.93
C THR A 24 -7.04 11.48 -3.20
N LEU A 25 -6.76 10.22 -2.88
CA LEU A 25 -7.71 9.09 -2.91
C LEU A 25 -8.39 8.87 -1.54
N GLY A 26 -8.14 9.75 -0.57
CA GLY A 26 -8.58 9.60 0.82
C GLY A 26 -7.91 8.42 1.55
N LEU A 27 -6.80 7.89 1.03
CA LEU A 27 -6.11 6.71 1.55
C LEU A 27 -4.90 7.11 2.40
N GLN A 28 -4.69 6.38 3.49
CA GLN A 28 -3.39 6.40 4.18
C GLN A 28 -2.39 5.50 3.46
N GLN A 29 -1.09 5.65 3.79
CA GLN A 29 -0.05 4.85 3.16
C GLN A 29 -0.28 3.34 3.31
N LEU A 30 -0.61 2.88 4.53
CA LEU A 30 -0.91 1.47 4.76
C LEU A 30 -2.18 1.00 4.03
N ASP A 31 -3.20 1.87 3.92
CA ASP A 31 -4.43 1.55 3.19
C ASP A 31 -4.11 1.28 1.70
N GLY A 32 -3.27 2.13 1.10
CA GLY A 32 -2.80 1.96 -0.27
C GLY A 32 -2.00 0.67 -0.46
N MET A 33 -1.11 0.33 0.47
CA MET A 33 -0.31 -0.90 0.39
C MET A 33 -1.16 -2.16 0.51
N ILE A 34 -2.17 -2.17 1.37
CA ILE A 34 -3.12 -3.29 1.47
C ILE A 34 -3.90 -3.44 0.17
N LEU A 35 -4.43 -2.35 -0.39
CA LEU A 35 -5.17 -2.41 -1.67
C LEU A 35 -4.27 -2.91 -2.81
N HIS A 36 -3.03 -2.43 -2.88
CA HIS A 36 -2.05 -2.90 -3.87
C HIS A 36 -1.80 -4.40 -3.77
N LEU A 37 -1.61 -4.91 -2.55
CA LEU A 37 -1.31 -6.32 -2.33
C LEU A 37 -2.52 -7.21 -2.63
N LEU A 38 -3.71 -6.82 -2.17
CA LEU A 38 -4.95 -7.54 -2.47
C LEU A 38 -5.29 -7.53 -3.96
N GLY A 39 -5.04 -6.43 -4.69
CA GLY A 39 -5.29 -6.39 -6.13
C GLY A 39 -4.33 -7.27 -6.94
N ARG A 40 -3.14 -7.56 -6.41
CA ARG A 40 -2.17 -8.47 -7.03
C ARG A 40 -2.44 -9.94 -6.71
N GLU A 41 -2.79 -10.24 -5.46
CA GLU A 41 -2.94 -11.62 -4.96
C GLU A 41 -4.42 -12.10 -4.95
N GLY A 42 -5.37 -11.19 -5.15
CA GLY A 42 -6.82 -11.44 -5.16
C GLY A 42 -7.45 -11.46 -3.77
N HIS A 43 -7.18 -12.50 -2.98
CA HIS A 43 -7.67 -12.61 -1.61
C HIS A 43 -6.58 -13.13 -0.68
N MET A 44 -6.55 -12.60 0.55
CA MET A 44 -5.49 -12.93 1.50
C MET A 44 -6.03 -13.04 2.92
N ARG A 45 -5.35 -13.82 3.77
CA ARG A 45 -5.64 -13.79 5.20
C ARG A 45 -5.14 -12.46 5.77
N GLN A 46 -5.88 -11.92 6.73
CA GLN A 46 -5.45 -10.72 7.45
C GLN A 46 -4.07 -10.90 8.10
N GLU A 47 -3.74 -12.11 8.56
CA GLU A 47 -2.44 -12.41 9.16
C GLU A 47 -1.31 -12.36 8.13
N ASP A 48 -1.56 -12.84 6.92
CA ASP A 48 -0.58 -12.80 5.82
C ASP A 48 -0.32 -11.36 5.38
N LEU A 49 -1.33 -10.49 5.39
CA LEU A 49 -1.15 -9.05 5.14
C LEU A 49 -0.18 -8.43 6.14
N ALA A 50 -0.27 -8.78 7.43
CA ALA A 50 0.63 -8.26 8.46
C ALA A 50 2.08 -8.73 8.26
N VAL A 51 2.26 -10.01 7.91
CA VAL A 51 3.57 -10.60 7.63
C VAL A 51 4.20 -9.97 6.39
N GLN A 52 3.47 -9.92 5.26
CA GLN A 52 4.02 -9.41 4.00
C GLN A 52 4.32 -7.92 4.03
N LEU A 53 3.53 -7.13 4.76
CA LEU A 53 3.74 -5.69 4.90
C LEU A 53 4.70 -5.35 6.05
N ALA A 54 5.16 -6.34 6.83
CA ALA A 54 6.01 -6.17 8.01
C ALA A 54 5.46 -5.11 9.00
N VAL A 55 4.15 -5.15 9.26
CA VAL A 55 3.44 -4.25 10.18
C VAL A 55 2.69 -5.03 11.24
N ASP A 56 2.39 -4.39 12.37
CA ASP A 56 1.67 -5.04 13.46
C ASP A 56 0.22 -5.39 13.06
N LYS A 57 -0.30 -6.49 13.62
CA LYS A 57 -1.67 -6.97 13.36
C LYS A 57 -2.73 -5.91 13.69
N GLY A 58 -2.48 -5.05 14.68
CA GLY A 58 -3.39 -3.97 15.06
C GLY A 58 -3.47 -2.86 14.01
N ALA A 59 -2.35 -2.48 13.39
CA ALA A 59 -2.32 -1.52 12.30
C ALA A 59 -3.06 -2.04 11.07
N VAL A 60 -2.84 -3.31 10.69
CA VAL A 60 -3.60 -3.96 9.61
C VAL A 60 -5.09 -3.98 9.95
N ALA A 61 -5.47 -4.39 11.17
CA ALA A 61 -6.87 -4.44 11.57
C ALA A 61 -7.55 -3.06 11.48
N ARG A 62 -6.88 -1.99 11.94
CA ARG A 62 -7.38 -0.61 11.85
C ARG A 62 -7.52 -0.14 10.41
N SER A 63 -6.54 -0.46 9.55
CA SER A 63 -6.57 -0.13 8.13
C SER A 63 -7.69 -0.84 7.39
N LEU A 64 -7.84 -2.15 7.60
CA LEU A 64 -8.94 -2.93 7.05
C LEU A 64 -10.31 -2.43 7.51
N ALA A 65 -10.46 -2.05 8.79
CA ALA A 65 -11.71 -1.47 9.28
C ALA A 65 -12.05 -0.15 8.57
N ARG A 66 -11.06 0.71 8.27
CA ARG A 66 -11.30 1.94 7.48
C ARG A 66 -11.65 1.61 6.03
N LEU A 67 -10.92 0.71 5.40
CA LEU A 67 -11.16 0.30 4.01
C LEU A 67 -12.55 -0.33 3.85
N GLU A 68 -12.97 -1.17 4.80
CA GLU A 68 -14.30 -1.80 4.81
C GLU A 68 -15.40 -0.76 5.06
N LYS A 69 -15.20 0.18 5.99
CA LYS A 69 -16.13 1.31 6.19
C LYS A 69 -16.31 2.16 4.93
N ARG A 70 -15.27 2.24 4.09
CA ARG A 70 -15.31 2.92 2.79
C ARG A 70 -15.85 2.05 1.65
N GLY A 71 -16.24 0.81 1.93
CA GLY A 71 -16.72 -0.14 0.93
C GLY A 71 -15.65 -0.56 -0.06
N LEU A 72 -14.36 -0.48 0.29
CA LEU A 72 -13.25 -0.84 -0.61
C LEU A 72 -12.84 -2.31 -0.45
N VAL A 73 -12.92 -2.86 0.75
CA VAL A 73 -12.62 -4.28 1.00
C VAL A 73 -13.79 -4.95 1.68
N GLU A 74 -13.87 -6.27 1.53
CA GLU A 74 -14.77 -7.13 2.28
C GLU A 74 -13.98 -8.16 3.07
N ARG A 75 -14.52 -8.58 4.22
CA ARG A 75 -13.92 -9.59 5.08
C ARG A 75 -14.86 -10.76 5.25
N GLN A 76 -14.46 -11.91 4.72
CA GLN A 76 -15.22 -13.14 4.84
C GLN A 76 -14.61 -14.03 5.94
N VAL A 77 -15.44 -14.45 6.89
CA VAL A 77 -15.07 -15.49 7.85
C VAL A 77 -15.20 -16.82 7.15
N SER A 78 -14.09 -17.58 7.04
CA SER A 78 -14.13 -18.90 6.41
C SER A 78 -15.14 -19.81 7.12
N ALA A 79 -16.08 -20.38 6.37
CA ALA A 79 -17.06 -21.33 6.89
C ALA A 79 -16.40 -22.60 7.48
N ARG A 80 -15.17 -22.92 7.06
CA ARG A 80 -14.39 -24.06 7.56
C ARG A 80 -13.54 -23.73 8.78
N CYS A 81 -13.20 -22.45 9.02
CA CYS A 81 -12.37 -22.04 10.14
C CYS A 81 -12.67 -20.60 10.56
N ARG A 82 -13.43 -20.42 11.65
CA ARG A 82 -13.80 -19.09 12.17
C ARG A 82 -12.60 -18.22 12.57
N ARG A 83 -11.40 -18.81 12.67
CA ARG A 83 -10.14 -18.09 12.97
C ARG A 83 -9.49 -17.46 11.73
N GLU A 84 -9.91 -17.82 10.52
CA GLU A 84 -9.31 -17.33 9.27
C GLU A 84 -10.25 -16.33 8.58
N LYS A 85 -9.94 -15.04 8.75
CA LYS A 85 -10.60 -13.95 8.03
C LYS A 85 -9.85 -13.71 6.73
N HIS A 86 -10.50 -14.03 5.61
CA HIS A 86 -10.01 -13.68 4.28
C HIS A 86 -10.52 -12.29 3.91
N VAL A 87 -9.67 -11.55 3.22
CA VAL A 87 -9.91 -10.18 2.78
C VAL A 87 -9.78 -10.16 1.26
N SER A 88 -10.72 -9.52 0.58
CA SER A 88 -10.72 -9.30 -0.86
C SER A 88 -11.11 -7.86 -1.19
N LEU A 89 -10.76 -7.42 -2.39
CA LEU A 89 -11.26 -6.15 -2.93
C LEU A 89 -12.72 -6.30 -3.35
N THR A 90 -13.49 -5.25 -3.09
CA THR A 90 -14.80 -5.05 -3.74
C THR A 90 -14.61 -4.43 -5.13
N PRO A 91 -15.66 -4.28 -5.96
CA PRO A 91 -15.56 -3.52 -7.21
C PRO A 91 -15.07 -2.07 -7.02
N ALA A 92 -15.49 -1.40 -5.94
CA ALA A 92 -14.99 -0.07 -5.60
C ALA A 92 -13.52 -0.11 -5.14
N GLY A 93 -13.14 -1.17 -4.44
CA GLY A 93 -11.76 -1.48 -4.06
C GLY A 93 -10.84 -1.65 -5.25
N GLU A 94 -11.31 -2.35 -6.29
CA GLU A 94 -10.58 -2.53 -7.54
C GLU A 94 -10.32 -1.19 -8.24
N GLY A 95 -11.33 -0.30 -8.29
CA GLY A 95 -11.14 1.07 -8.80
C GLY A 95 -10.11 1.86 -8.00
N ALA A 96 -10.13 1.76 -6.66
CA ALA A 96 -9.12 2.38 -5.80
C ALA A 96 -7.72 1.79 -6.01
N TYR A 97 -7.62 0.47 -6.19
CA TYR A 97 -6.38 -0.24 -6.51
C TYR A 97 -5.74 0.28 -7.81
N GLN A 98 -6.52 0.49 -8.88
CA GLN A 98 -6.01 1.08 -10.12
C GLN A 98 -5.45 2.50 -9.91
N GLY A 99 -6.09 3.30 -9.04
CA GLY A 99 -5.55 4.61 -8.63
C GLY A 99 -4.23 4.51 -7.87
N VAL A 100 -4.12 3.53 -6.95
CA VAL A 100 -2.89 3.26 -6.21
C VAL A 100 -1.77 2.79 -7.14
N GLN A 101 -2.06 1.90 -8.09
CA GLN A 101 -1.10 1.41 -9.09
C GLN A 101 -0.49 2.57 -9.86
N ARG A 102 -1.32 3.49 -10.37
CA ARG A 102 -0.84 4.66 -11.11
C ARG A 102 0.11 5.53 -10.27
N ILE A 103 -0.20 5.74 -8.99
CA ILE A 103 0.68 6.52 -8.10
C ILE A 103 2.03 5.82 -7.88
N LEU A 104 2.03 4.49 -7.76
CA LEU A 104 3.26 3.71 -7.61
C LEU A 104 4.11 3.74 -8.89
N GLU A 105 3.47 3.65 -10.05
CA GLU A 105 4.12 3.78 -11.36
C GLU A 105 4.74 5.17 -11.55
N GLU A 106 3.98 6.24 -11.26
CA GLU A 106 4.46 7.62 -11.32
C GLU A 106 5.69 7.84 -10.42
N TRP A 107 5.65 7.31 -9.20
CA TRP A 107 6.79 7.35 -8.28
C TRP A 107 8.00 6.59 -8.82
N GLY A 108 7.77 5.42 -9.42
CA GLY A 108 8.79 4.65 -10.13
C GLY A 108 9.44 5.48 -11.23
N HIS A 109 8.65 6.05 -12.14
CA HIS A 109 9.15 6.88 -13.24
C HIS A 109 9.91 8.12 -12.74
N ALA A 110 9.40 8.82 -11.72
CA ALA A 110 10.06 9.99 -11.14
C ALA A 110 11.42 9.65 -10.50
N LYS A 111 11.54 8.48 -9.84
CA LYS A 111 12.83 8.00 -9.32
C LYS A 111 13.86 7.78 -10.43
N TYR A 112 13.46 7.21 -11.57
CA TYR A 112 14.39 6.87 -12.65
C TYR A 112 14.77 8.07 -13.53
N GLN A 113 13.91 9.07 -13.68
CA GLN A 113 14.26 10.31 -14.42
C GLN A 113 15.24 11.22 -13.65
N GLY A 114 15.26 11.14 -12.31
CA GLY A 114 16.24 11.84 -11.48
C GLY A 114 17.59 11.13 -11.36
N PHE A 115 17.68 9.87 -11.79
CA PHE A 115 18.88 9.01 -11.68
C PHE A 115 19.56 8.72 -13.03
N THR A 116 19.08 9.26 -14.14
CA THR A 116 19.91 9.45 -15.34
C THR A 116 21.01 10.47 -15.00
N LEU A 117 22.00 10.00 -14.25
CA LEU A 117 23.32 10.57 -14.22
C LEU A 117 23.76 10.63 -15.68
N ARG A 118 23.68 11.84 -16.23
CA ARG A 118 24.45 12.30 -17.36
C ARG A 118 25.83 11.66 -17.22
N SER A 119 26.07 10.60 -17.97
CA SER A 119 27.41 10.05 -18.16
C SER A 119 28.21 11.21 -18.73
N ALA A 120 28.99 11.84 -17.86
CA ALA A 120 29.92 12.88 -18.29
C ALA A 120 30.90 12.23 -19.28
N PRO A 121 31.29 12.95 -20.35
CA PRO A 121 32.18 12.44 -21.38
C PRO A 121 33.56 12.07 -20.84
#